data_AF-A0AAD9VZS6-F1
#
_entry.id   AF-A0AAD9VZS6-F1
#
_cell.length_a   1.000
_cell.length_b   1.000
_cell.length_c   1.000
_cell.angle_alpha   90.00
_cell.angle_beta   90.00
_cell.angle_gamma   90.00
#
_symmetry.space_group_name_H-M   'P 1'
#
loop_
_entity.id
_entity.type
_entity.pdbx_description
1 polymer ?
#
loop_
_entity_poly.entity_id
_entity_poly.type
_entity_poly.pdbx_seq_one_letter_code
_entity_poly.pdbx_strand_id
1 'polypeptide(L)'
;MDSSVLILRQTSDCICDLGLYIDDSTDFDLTQRYIVITILGVSIYNCVELIPFIFATFKRYKGLYFWSLLASILGILMSNISNLVSNFYPNPPRLQVGLIGLFGWALMVTGQSLVLYSRLDLLPLADSTRRWVLRVIVFNAITMQVPIIVLNTGSKSSRPERFLPIFSIFEKIQIIVFFLQEIGLSCVYLWECFRFLVLPGKPFRPWSKAFLYKLGLVTLDTVYFGFLGH
;
A
#
# COMPACT_ATOMS: atom_id res chain seq x y z
N MET A 1 -25.36 -45.19 -24.25
CA MET A 1 -25.64 -43.78 -23.91
C MET A 1 -24.86 -43.47 -22.64
N ASP A 2 -23.63 -42.94 -22.77
CA ASP A 2 -22.99 -42.10 -21.73
C ASP A 2 -21.56 -41.64 -22.10
N SER A 3 -20.99 -42.06 -23.23
CA SER A 3 -19.66 -41.59 -23.63
C SER A 3 -19.63 -40.14 -24.16
N SER A 4 -20.75 -39.63 -24.69
CA SER A 4 -20.84 -38.24 -25.20
C SER A 4 -21.03 -37.20 -24.09
N VAL A 5 -21.53 -37.61 -22.91
CA VAL A 5 -21.70 -36.72 -21.74
C VAL A 5 -20.37 -36.54 -21.00
N LEU A 6 -19.51 -37.57 -21.00
CA LEU A 6 -18.18 -37.51 -20.40
C LEU A 6 -17.21 -36.58 -21.16
N ILE A 7 -17.27 -36.55 -22.49
CA ILE A 7 -16.42 -35.63 -23.28
C ILE A 7 -16.85 -34.17 -23.08
N LEU A 8 -18.16 -33.89 -22.99
CA LEU A 8 -18.64 -32.52 -22.73
C LEU A 8 -18.32 -32.04 -21.31
N ARG A 9 -18.30 -32.94 -20.31
CA ARG A 9 -17.87 -32.61 -18.95
C ARG A 9 -16.37 -32.34 -18.90
N GLN A 10 -15.56 -33.15 -19.58
CA GLN A 10 -14.11 -32.97 -19.64
C GLN A 10 -13.69 -31.71 -20.41
N THR A 11 -14.44 -31.28 -21.43
CA THR A 11 -14.18 -30.00 -22.10
C THR A 11 -14.65 -28.78 -21.29
N SER A 12 -15.65 -28.91 -20.41
CA SER A 12 -16.03 -27.83 -19.50
C SER A 12 -15.06 -27.68 -18.33
N ASP A 13 -14.46 -28.76 -17.85
CA ASP A 13 -13.47 -28.70 -16.78
C ASP A 13 -12.10 -28.17 -17.29
N CYS A 14 -11.72 -28.47 -18.55
CA CYS A 14 -10.48 -27.94 -19.14
C CYS A 14 -10.51 -26.46 -19.56
N ILE A 15 -11.67 -25.78 -19.56
CA ILE A 15 -11.74 -24.35 -19.90
C ILE A 15 -11.61 -23.45 -18.65
N CYS A 16 -11.77 -24.00 -17.45
CA CYS A 16 -11.46 -23.29 -16.20
C CYS A 16 -9.98 -23.42 -15.78
N ASP A 17 -9.19 -24.21 -16.50
CA ASP A 17 -7.79 -24.50 -16.20
C ASP A 17 -6.82 -23.66 -17.06
N LEU A 18 -7.07 -22.35 -17.14
CA LEU A 18 -6.06 -21.40 -17.61
C LEU A 18 -5.42 -20.68 -16.42
N GLY A 19 -4.55 -21.44 -15.76
CA GLY A 19 -3.46 -20.92 -14.94
C GLY A 19 -3.67 -21.01 -13.43
N LEU A 20 -3.55 -22.20 -12.84
CA LEU A 20 -2.73 -22.44 -11.64
C LEU A 20 -2.71 -23.92 -11.20
N TYR A 21 -2.48 -24.88 -12.10
CA TYR A 21 -2.07 -26.21 -11.63
C TYR A 21 -0.61 -26.12 -11.15
N ILE A 22 -0.42 -25.69 -9.91
CA ILE A 22 0.88 -25.71 -9.23
C ILE A 22 1.15 -27.16 -8.87
N ASP A 23 2.08 -27.73 -9.62
CA ASP A 23 2.72 -29.00 -9.37
C ASP A 23 3.28 -29.07 -7.94
N ASP A 24 3.00 -30.18 -7.27
CA ASP A 24 3.42 -30.51 -5.90
C ASP A 24 4.94 -30.73 -5.88
N SER A 25 5.70 -29.64 -5.82
CA SER A 25 7.13 -29.64 -5.60
C SER A 25 7.44 -28.82 -4.35
N THR A 26 7.88 -29.50 -3.31
CA THR A 26 8.34 -28.92 -2.04
C THR A 26 9.47 -27.87 -2.18
N ASP A 27 9.98 -27.61 -3.39
CA ASP A 27 10.92 -26.54 -3.75
C ASP A 27 10.25 -25.19 -4.06
N PHE A 28 8.98 -25.18 -4.49
CA PHE A 28 8.29 -23.95 -4.89
C PHE A 28 7.96 -23.05 -3.68
N ASP A 29 7.62 -23.62 -2.52
CA ASP A 29 7.36 -22.87 -1.26
C ASP A 29 8.65 -22.24 -0.69
N LEU A 30 9.78 -22.95 -0.74
CA LEU A 30 11.06 -22.40 -0.27
C LEU A 30 11.53 -21.25 -1.15
N THR A 31 11.41 -21.38 -2.47
CA THR A 31 11.77 -20.35 -3.43
C THR A 31 10.94 -19.08 -3.21
N GLN A 32 9.63 -19.21 -3.03
CA GLN A 32 8.76 -18.08 -2.70
C GLN A 32 9.18 -17.38 -1.40
N ARG A 33 9.49 -18.14 -0.35
CA ARG A 33 9.98 -17.58 0.92
C ARG A 33 11.28 -16.81 0.74
N TYR A 34 12.26 -17.35 0.01
CA TYR A 34 13.53 -16.65 -0.23
C TYR A 34 13.35 -15.37 -1.06
N ILE A 35 12.45 -15.36 -2.04
CA ILE A 35 12.13 -14.16 -2.82
C ILE A 35 11.52 -13.09 -1.91
N VAL A 36 10.50 -13.45 -1.13
CA VAL A 36 9.84 -12.51 -0.19
C VAL A 36 10.84 -11.94 0.80
N ILE A 37 11.71 -12.77 1.37
CA ILE A 37 12.74 -12.32 2.32
C ILE A 37 13.73 -11.35 1.67
N THR A 38 14.17 -11.64 0.45
CA THR A 38 15.11 -10.77 -0.27
C THR A 38 14.50 -9.40 -0.52
N ILE A 39 13.24 -9.36 -0.96
CA ILE A 39 12.51 -8.11 -1.20
C ILE A 39 12.32 -7.33 0.12
N LEU A 40 11.90 -8.01 1.20
CA LEU A 40 11.76 -7.38 2.52
C LEU A 40 13.08 -6.80 3.03
N GLY A 41 14.19 -7.53 2.84
CA GLY A 41 15.53 -7.07 3.20
C GLY A 41 15.93 -5.79 2.45
N VAL A 42 15.70 -5.76 1.13
CA VAL A 42 15.94 -4.57 0.29
C VAL A 42 15.07 -3.40 0.75
N SER A 43 13.78 -3.63 1.05
CA SER A 43 12.88 -2.59 1.55
C SER A 43 13.32 -2.02 2.90
N ILE A 44 13.81 -2.85 3.81
CA ILE A 44 14.34 -2.40 5.11
C ILE A 44 15.60 -1.55 4.90
N TYR A 45 16.53 -1.99 4.05
CA TYR A 45 17.73 -1.22 3.73
C TYR A 45 17.38 0.18 3.20
N ASN A 46 16.45 0.25 2.24
CA ASN A 46 15.98 1.52 1.68
C ASN A 46 15.39 2.43 2.78
N CYS A 47 14.58 1.89 3.68
CA CYS A 47 14.02 2.67 4.79
C CYS A 47 15.12 3.21 5.72
N VAL A 48 16.10 2.39 6.06
CA VAL A 48 17.22 2.77 6.94
C VAL A 48 18.07 3.89 6.31
N GLU A 49 18.26 3.87 4.99
CA GLU A 49 18.95 4.94 4.27
C GLU A 49 18.13 6.23 4.17
N LEU A 50 16.81 6.10 3.96
CA LEU A 50 15.91 7.25 3.82
C LEU A 50 15.72 8.03 5.12
N ILE A 51 15.79 7.38 6.28
CA ILE A 51 15.67 8.06 7.58
C ILE A 51 16.69 9.20 7.74
N PRO A 52 18.02 8.96 7.70
CA PRO A 52 19.01 10.03 7.82
C PRO A 52 18.94 11.02 6.65
N PHE A 53 18.59 10.56 5.45
CA PHE A 53 18.40 11.44 4.29
C PHE A 53 17.30 12.48 4.54
N ILE A 54 16.21 12.08 5.19
CA ILE A 54 15.12 12.97 5.58
C ILE A 54 15.58 13.98 6.63
N PHE A 55 16.25 13.52 7.68
CA PHE A 55 16.80 14.43 8.70
C PHE A 55 17.80 15.43 8.10
N ALA A 56 18.60 15.02 7.11
CA ALA A 56 19.52 15.90 6.40
C ALA A 56 18.80 16.91 5.48
N THR A 57 17.67 16.52 4.89
CA THR A 57 16.91 17.35 3.93
C THR A 57 16.13 18.46 4.63
N PHE A 58 15.57 18.22 5.83
CA PHE A 58 14.72 19.19 6.51
C PHE A 58 15.46 20.00 7.56
N LYS A 59 15.67 21.30 7.28
CA LYS A 59 16.19 22.26 8.28
C LYS A 59 15.18 22.68 9.35
N ARG A 60 13.89 22.31 9.23
CA ARG A 60 12.82 22.59 10.20
C ARG A 60 11.89 21.38 10.39
N TYR A 61 11.87 20.81 11.59
CA TYR A 61 11.11 19.59 11.95
C TYR A 61 9.64 19.82 12.35
N LYS A 62 9.05 20.99 12.02
CA LYS A 62 7.71 21.36 12.49
C LYS A 62 6.60 21.22 11.43
N GLY A 63 6.94 20.89 10.19
CA GLY A 63 5.96 20.79 9.10
C GLY A 63 5.20 19.46 9.12
N LEU A 64 3.91 19.49 8.82
CA LEU A 64 3.07 18.29 8.65
C LEU A 64 3.67 17.32 7.60
N TYR A 65 4.34 17.87 6.58
CA TYR A 65 5.12 17.13 5.59
C TYR A 65 6.19 16.23 6.20
N PHE A 66 6.98 16.77 7.14
CA PHE A 66 8.06 16.03 7.79
C PHE A 66 7.49 14.86 8.60
N TRP A 67 6.47 15.12 9.42
CA TRP A 67 5.82 14.09 10.23
C TRP A 67 5.15 13.01 9.39
N SER A 68 4.52 13.37 8.28
CA SER A 68 3.86 12.40 7.38
C SER A 68 4.87 11.52 6.65
N LEU A 69 5.98 12.11 6.20
CA LEU A 69 7.08 11.40 5.53
C LEU A 69 7.79 10.43 6.50
N LEU A 70 8.08 10.91 7.71
CA LEU A 70 8.70 10.11 8.75
C LEU A 70 7.77 8.96 9.19
N ALA A 71 6.50 9.26 9.40
CA ALA A 71 5.49 8.24 9.71
C ALA A 71 5.50 7.18 8.60
N SER A 72 5.33 7.56 7.33
CA SER A 72 5.28 6.61 6.22
C SER A 72 6.46 5.61 6.23
N ILE A 73 7.69 6.09 6.41
CA ILE A 73 8.88 5.24 6.41
C ILE A 73 8.99 4.37 7.66
N LEU A 74 8.62 4.90 8.83
CA LEU A 74 8.54 4.08 10.04
C LEU A 74 7.46 3.00 9.92
N GLY A 75 6.35 3.30 9.25
CA GLY A 75 5.28 2.34 8.96
C GLY A 75 5.74 1.20 8.06
N ILE A 76 6.47 1.52 6.98
CA ILE A 76 7.10 0.52 6.10
C ILE A 76 8.05 -0.36 6.92
N LEU A 77 8.92 0.25 7.72
CA LEU A 77 9.90 -0.46 8.54
C LEU A 77 9.21 -1.42 9.54
N MET A 78 8.21 -0.96 10.29
CA MET A 78 7.46 -1.78 11.24
C MET A 78 6.74 -2.95 10.55
N SER A 79 6.14 -2.71 9.38
CA SER A 79 5.45 -3.74 8.61
C SER A 79 6.41 -4.82 8.13
N ASN A 80 7.55 -4.42 7.57
CA ASN A 80 8.55 -5.35 7.06
C ASN A 80 9.22 -6.15 8.18
N ILE A 81 9.51 -5.54 9.32
CA ILE A 81 10.03 -6.25 10.50
C ILE A 81 9.02 -7.29 11.00
N SER A 82 7.74 -6.94 11.09
CA SER A 82 6.68 -7.88 11.48
C SER A 82 6.61 -9.08 10.53
N ASN A 83 6.68 -8.84 9.22
CA ASN A 83 6.69 -9.90 8.22
C ASN A 83 7.97 -10.76 8.33
N LEU A 84 9.14 -10.16 8.57
CA LEU A 84 10.38 -10.88 8.77
C LEU A 84 10.33 -11.80 10.00
N VAL A 85 9.87 -11.27 11.15
CA VAL A 85 9.72 -12.04 12.39
C VAL A 85 8.71 -13.18 12.24
N SER A 86 7.61 -12.93 11.53
CA SER A 86 6.58 -13.96 11.28
C SER A 86 7.09 -15.12 10.43
N ASN A 87 8.03 -14.87 9.53
CA ASN A 87 8.59 -15.88 8.62
C ASN A 87 9.82 -16.61 9.19
N PHE A 88 10.66 -15.95 9.99
CA PHE A 88 11.91 -16.53 10.52
C PHE A 88 11.78 -17.17 11.89
N TYR A 89 10.88 -16.66 12.74
CA TYR A 89 10.75 -17.17 14.09
C TYR A 89 9.85 -18.42 14.08
N PRO A 90 10.25 -19.55 14.69
CA PRO A 90 9.45 -20.77 14.66
C PRO A 90 8.13 -20.67 15.45
N ASN A 91 8.12 -19.86 16.52
CA ASN A 91 6.96 -19.66 17.40
C ASN A 91 6.80 -18.19 17.83
N PRO A 92 6.53 -17.26 16.90
CA PRO A 92 6.38 -15.85 17.25
C PRO A 92 5.07 -15.66 18.01
N PRO A 93 4.98 -14.68 18.92
CA PRO A 93 3.70 -14.26 19.48
C PRO A 93 2.84 -13.65 18.37
N ARG A 94 2.11 -14.51 17.65
CA ARG A 94 1.43 -14.21 16.37
C ARG A 94 0.55 -12.97 16.47
N LEU A 95 -0.17 -12.82 17.59
CA LEU A 95 -1.02 -11.66 17.86
C LEU A 95 -0.22 -10.36 17.95
N GLN A 96 0.85 -10.33 18.75
CA GLN A 96 1.65 -9.12 18.97
C GLN A 96 2.36 -8.70 17.69
N VAL A 97 3.03 -9.64 17.02
CA VAL A 97 3.71 -9.40 15.75
C VAL A 97 2.70 -8.91 14.70
N GLY A 98 1.55 -9.58 14.62
CA GLY A 98 0.46 -9.20 13.73
C GLY A 98 -0.12 -7.81 13.93
N LEU A 99 -0.22 -7.35 15.19
CA LEU A 99 -0.71 -6.01 15.52
C LEU A 99 0.34 -4.95 15.17
N ILE A 100 1.62 -5.23 15.42
CA ILE A 100 2.73 -4.34 15.04
C ILE A 100 2.77 -4.16 13.53
N GLY A 101 2.69 -5.26 12.77
CA GLY A 101 2.67 -5.22 11.31
C GLY A 101 1.47 -4.45 10.77
N LEU A 102 0.28 -4.70 11.31
CA LEU A 102 -0.93 -4.01 10.88
C LEU A 102 -0.91 -2.52 11.21
N PHE A 103 -0.39 -2.14 12.38
CA PHE A 103 -0.23 -0.75 12.77
C PHE A 103 0.78 -0.05 11.85
N GLY A 104 1.92 -0.70 11.58
CA GLY A 104 2.91 -0.21 10.62
C GLY A 104 2.30 0.02 9.24
N TRP A 105 1.49 -0.93 8.77
CA TRP A 105 0.88 -0.85 7.45
C TRP A 105 -0.17 0.26 7.37
N ALA A 106 -1.02 0.39 8.39
CA ALA A 106 -1.99 1.47 8.50
C ALA A 106 -1.33 2.86 8.48
N LEU A 107 -0.21 2.97 9.22
CA LEU A 107 0.56 4.20 9.34
C LEU A 107 1.31 4.53 8.04
N MET A 108 1.79 3.51 7.31
CA MET A 108 2.35 3.65 5.97
C MET A 108 1.31 4.20 4.98
N VAL A 109 0.15 3.54 4.85
CA VAL A 109 -0.88 3.93 3.87
C VAL A 109 -1.37 5.35 4.14
N THR A 110 -1.67 5.67 5.40
CA THR A 110 -2.11 7.02 5.78
C THR A 110 -1.01 8.06 5.60
N GLY A 111 0.24 7.69 5.92
CA GLY A 111 1.41 8.55 5.77
C GLY A 111 1.64 8.97 4.32
N GLN A 112 1.56 8.02 3.37
CA GLN A 112 1.73 8.31 1.94
C GLN A 112 0.68 9.29 1.41
N SER A 113 -0.61 9.08 1.72
CA SER A 113 -1.67 10.01 1.31
C SER A 113 -1.47 11.41 1.96
N LEU A 114 -0.99 11.47 3.20
CA LEU A 114 -0.71 12.73 3.89
C LEU A 114 0.52 13.46 3.33
N VAL A 115 1.52 12.75 2.82
CA VAL A 115 2.68 13.33 2.11
C VAL A 115 2.20 14.07 0.85
N LEU A 116 1.30 13.46 0.08
CA LEU A 116 0.65 14.10 -1.07
C LEU A 116 -0.17 15.33 -0.65
N TYR A 117 -0.99 15.19 0.39
CA TYR A 117 -1.77 16.29 0.94
C TYR A 117 -0.89 17.45 1.41
N SER A 118 0.24 17.19 2.07
CA SER A 118 1.11 18.27 2.53
C SER A 118 1.87 18.96 1.39
N ARG A 119 2.02 18.32 0.22
CA ARG A 119 2.55 18.95 -1.00
C ARG A 119 1.50 19.81 -1.70
N LEU A 120 0.22 19.48 -1.51
CA LEU A 120 -0.91 20.26 -2.03
C LEU A 120 -0.97 21.67 -1.41
N ASP A 121 -0.43 21.86 -0.21
CA ASP A 121 -0.31 23.16 0.47
C ASP A 121 0.51 24.20 -0.32
N LEU A 122 1.37 23.74 -1.24
CA LEU A 122 2.17 24.61 -2.11
C LEU A 122 1.37 25.12 -3.33
N LEU A 123 0.21 24.53 -3.62
CA LEU A 123 -0.68 24.98 -4.69
C LEU A 123 -1.75 25.94 -4.15
N PRO A 124 -2.16 26.97 -4.92
CA PRO A 124 -3.19 27.92 -4.48
C PRO A 124 -4.62 27.36 -4.49
N LEU A 125 -4.88 26.26 -3.77
CA LEU A 125 -6.23 25.72 -3.66
C LEU A 125 -7.10 26.51 -2.68
N ALA A 126 -8.40 26.48 -2.94
CA ALA A 126 -9.38 26.91 -1.97
C ALA A 126 -9.27 26.06 -0.69
N ASP A 127 -9.23 26.73 0.46
CA ASP A 127 -9.14 26.08 1.79
C ASP A 127 -10.23 25.04 2.05
N SER A 128 -11.38 25.20 1.38
CA SER A 128 -12.51 24.26 1.46
C SER A 128 -12.15 22.91 0.82
N THR A 129 -11.61 22.92 -0.40
CA THR A 129 -11.20 21.72 -1.14
C THR A 129 -10.12 20.96 -0.39
N ARG A 130 -9.11 21.68 0.12
CA ARG A 130 -8.03 21.09 0.93
C ARG A 130 -8.58 20.37 2.16
N ARG A 131 -9.44 21.03 2.94
CA ARG A 131 -10.09 20.42 4.12
C ARG A 131 -11.02 19.27 3.75
N TRP A 132 -11.60 19.27 2.55
CA TRP A 132 -12.43 18.17 2.07
C TRP A 132 -11.58 16.93 1.75
N VAL A 133 -10.47 17.11 1.06
CA VAL A 133 -9.51 16.03 0.76
C VAL A 133 -9.00 15.37 2.03
N LEU A 134 -8.58 16.16 3.04
CA LEU A 134 -8.12 15.60 4.31
C LEU A 134 -9.21 14.79 5.01
N ARG A 135 -10.47 15.26 4.97
CA ARG A 135 -11.61 14.53 5.55
C ARG A 135 -11.84 13.18 4.86
N VAL A 136 -11.70 13.10 3.53
CA VAL A 136 -11.82 11.83 2.79
C VAL A 136 -10.73 10.85 3.18
N ILE A 137 -9.47 11.31 3.24
CA ILE A 137 -8.33 10.46 3.63
C ILE A 137 -8.55 9.88 5.03
N VAL A 138 -8.88 10.74 6.00
CA VAL A 138 -9.09 10.31 7.40
C VAL A 138 -10.30 9.40 7.54
N PHE A 139 -11.41 9.71 6.85
CA PHE A 139 -12.60 8.89 6.87
C PHE A 139 -12.35 7.49 6.29
N ASN A 140 -11.65 7.40 5.16
CA ASN A 140 -11.32 6.11 4.55
C ASN A 140 -10.35 5.31 5.42
N ALA A 141 -9.32 5.97 5.98
CA ALA A 141 -8.39 5.35 6.92
C ALA A 141 -9.13 4.73 8.11
N ILE A 142 -10.02 5.47 8.79
CA ILE A 142 -10.75 4.92 9.95
C ILE A 142 -11.69 3.78 9.53
N THR A 143 -12.46 3.99 8.47
CA THR A 143 -13.47 3.01 8.01
C THR A 143 -12.83 1.70 7.58
N MET A 144 -11.64 1.75 6.97
CA MET A 144 -10.93 0.56 6.51
C MET A 144 -10.01 -0.06 7.57
N GLN A 145 -9.43 0.73 8.48
CA GLN A 145 -8.59 0.19 9.55
C GLN A 145 -9.38 -0.62 10.59
N VAL A 146 -10.61 -0.23 10.92
CA VAL A 146 -11.37 -0.93 11.98
C VAL A 146 -11.67 -2.39 11.61
N PRO A 147 -12.25 -2.71 10.42
CA PRO A 147 -12.56 -4.09 10.08
C PRO A 147 -11.30 -4.95 9.90
N ILE A 148 -10.22 -4.42 9.32
CA ILE A 148 -8.98 -5.18 9.12
C ILE A 148 -8.32 -5.55 10.46
N ILE A 149 -8.38 -4.68 11.47
CA ILE A 149 -7.89 -4.99 12.83
C ILE A 149 -8.67 -6.17 13.41
N VAL A 150 -10.00 -6.12 13.34
CA VAL A 150 -10.86 -7.20 13.87
C VAL A 150 -10.60 -8.52 13.14
N LEU A 151 -10.51 -8.49 11.81
CA LEU A 151 -10.28 -9.69 10.99
C LEU A 151 -8.87 -10.27 11.19
N ASN A 152 -7.82 -9.44 11.27
CA ASN A 152 -6.44 -9.88 11.53
C ASN A 152 -6.25 -10.46 12.94
N THR A 153 -6.91 -9.87 13.95
CA THR A 153 -6.90 -10.44 15.31
C THR A 153 -7.70 -11.75 15.36
N GLY A 154 -8.84 -11.82 14.66
CA GLY A 154 -9.66 -13.02 14.55
C GLY A 154 -8.94 -14.18 13.85
N SER A 155 -8.19 -13.92 12.79
CA SER A 155 -7.42 -14.93 12.05
C SER A 155 -6.24 -15.50 12.85
N LYS A 156 -5.81 -14.81 13.91
CA LYS A 156 -4.71 -15.23 14.80
C LYS A 156 -5.19 -15.80 16.14
N SER A 157 -6.52 -15.87 16.33
CA SER A 157 -7.16 -16.47 17.50
C SER A 157 -7.32 -17.99 17.35
N SER A 158 -7.84 -18.65 18.38
CA SER A 158 -8.00 -20.11 18.46
C SER A 158 -8.99 -20.71 17.45
N ARG A 159 -9.71 -19.90 16.68
CA ARG A 159 -10.67 -20.34 15.64
C ARG A 159 -10.47 -19.57 14.31
N PRO A 160 -9.34 -19.81 13.60
CA PRO A 160 -8.98 -19.02 12.42
C PRO A 160 -9.84 -19.31 11.19
N GLU A 161 -10.45 -20.50 11.10
CA GLU A 161 -11.12 -21.03 9.90
C GLU A 161 -12.24 -20.14 9.34
N ARG A 162 -12.97 -19.42 10.21
CA ARG A 162 -14.05 -18.51 9.78
C ARG A 162 -13.54 -17.14 9.34
N PHE A 163 -12.40 -16.70 9.89
CA PHE A 163 -11.89 -15.35 9.68
C PHE A 163 -10.94 -15.26 8.48
N LEU A 164 -10.16 -16.31 8.19
CA LEU A 164 -9.22 -16.35 7.07
C LEU A 164 -9.84 -16.04 5.69
N PRO A 165 -10.96 -16.67 5.26
CA PRO A 165 -11.52 -16.38 3.94
C PRO A 165 -12.07 -14.95 3.85
N ILE A 166 -12.68 -14.45 4.93
CA ILE A 166 -13.22 -13.09 5.00
C ILE A 166 -12.09 -12.06 4.98
N PHE A 167 -11.02 -12.33 5.72
CA PHE A 167 -9.81 -11.51 5.76
C PHE A 167 -9.17 -11.38 4.37
N SER A 168 -8.95 -12.49 3.67
CA SER A 168 -8.34 -12.46 2.32
C SER A 168 -9.17 -11.67 1.30
N ILE A 169 -10.50 -11.74 1.36
CA ILE A 169 -11.38 -10.95 0.49
C ILE A 169 -11.30 -9.47 0.88
N PHE A 170 -11.34 -9.18 2.19
CA PHE A 170 -11.33 -7.80 2.69
C PHE A 170 -10.01 -7.09 2.38
N GLU A 171 -8.87 -7.78 2.48
CA GLU A 171 -7.56 -7.25 2.09
C GLU A 171 -7.55 -6.77 0.63
N LYS A 172 -8.11 -7.57 -0.29
CA LYS A 172 -8.21 -7.20 -1.71
C LYS A 172 -9.10 -5.97 -1.93
N ILE A 173 -10.25 -5.94 -1.28
CA ILE A 173 -11.18 -4.80 -1.35
C ILE A 173 -10.47 -3.54 -0.83
N GLN A 174 -9.76 -3.65 0.30
CA GLN A 174 -9.08 -2.54 0.92
C GLN A 174 -7.99 -1.95 0.01
N ILE A 175 -7.21 -2.79 -0.66
CA ILE A 175 -6.22 -2.34 -1.66
C ILE A 175 -6.91 -1.57 -2.79
N ILE A 176 -8.02 -2.09 -3.34
CA ILE A 176 -8.77 -1.43 -4.41
C ILE A 176 -9.30 -0.06 -3.96
N VAL A 177 -9.85 0.05 -2.75
CA VAL A 177 -10.36 1.33 -2.25
C VAL A 177 -9.23 2.34 -2.04
N PHE A 178 -8.11 1.95 -1.45
CA PHE A 178 -6.96 2.85 -1.31
C PHE A 178 -6.39 3.26 -2.67
N PHE A 179 -6.35 2.36 -3.63
CA PHE A 179 -5.93 2.68 -4.98
C PHE A 179 -6.86 3.71 -5.65
N LEU A 180 -8.18 3.55 -5.53
CA LEU A 180 -9.16 4.52 -6.01
C LEU A 180 -9.04 5.88 -5.30
N GLN A 181 -8.74 5.88 -4.01
CA GLN A 181 -8.46 7.11 -3.26
C GLN A 181 -7.24 7.84 -3.83
N GLU A 182 -6.13 7.13 -4.04
CA GLU A 182 -4.89 7.70 -4.58
C GLU A 182 -5.06 8.23 -6.02
N ILE A 183 -5.84 7.54 -6.86
CA ILE A 183 -6.24 8.05 -8.18
C ILE A 183 -7.07 9.32 -8.01
N GLY A 184 -8.06 9.33 -7.11
CA GLY A 184 -8.89 10.50 -6.85
C GLY A 184 -8.06 11.71 -6.40
N LEU A 185 -7.11 11.50 -5.49
CA LEU A 185 -6.16 12.53 -5.04
C LEU A 185 -5.32 13.06 -6.20
N SER A 186 -4.80 12.16 -7.04
CA SER A 186 -4.00 12.50 -8.22
C SER A 186 -4.81 13.29 -9.25
N CYS A 187 -6.07 12.92 -9.49
CA CYS A 187 -6.96 13.62 -10.42
C CYS A 187 -7.26 15.05 -9.95
N VAL A 188 -7.61 15.24 -8.67
CA VAL A 188 -7.84 16.57 -8.08
C VAL A 188 -6.59 17.43 -8.21
N TYR A 189 -5.42 16.84 -7.94
CA TYR A 189 -4.13 17.51 -8.07
C TYR A 189 -3.85 17.96 -9.51
N LEU A 190 -4.01 17.05 -10.48
CA LEU A 190 -3.79 17.35 -11.89
C LEU A 190 -4.76 18.42 -12.41
N TRP A 191 -6.03 18.32 -12.04
CA TRP A 191 -7.05 19.30 -12.44
C TRP A 191 -6.69 20.72 -12.01
N GLU A 192 -6.24 20.87 -10.77
CA GLU A 192 -5.83 22.18 -10.27
C GLU A 192 -4.53 22.66 -10.95
N CYS A 193 -3.56 21.78 -11.17
CA CYS A 193 -2.36 22.10 -11.95
C CYS A 193 -2.70 22.63 -13.35
N PHE A 194 -3.65 22.00 -14.06
CA PHE A 194 -4.09 22.46 -15.38
C PHE A 194 -4.78 23.82 -15.31
N ARG A 195 -5.63 24.05 -14.30
CA ARG A 195 -6.27 25.36 -14.07
C ARG A 195 -5.25 26.48 -13.90
N PHE A 196 -4.17 26.23 -13.16
CA PHE A 196 -3.08 27.20 -13.00
C PHE A 196 -2.23 27.38 -14.26
N LEU A 197 -2.08 26.34 -15.09
CA LEU A 197 -1.27 26.38 -16.31
C LEU A 197 -1.97 27.14 -17.45
N VAL A 198 -3.30 27.08 -17.50
CA VAL A 198 -4.12 27.67 -18.59
C VAL A 198 -4.37 29.16 -18.40
N LEU A 199 -4.06 29.74 -17.24
CA LEU A 199 -4.16 31.19 -17.02
C LEU A 199 -2.99 31.91 -17.74
N PRO A 200 -3.25 32.72 -18.78
CA PRO A 200 -2.20 33.41 -19.52
C PRO A 200 -1.59 34.52 -18.66
N GLY A 201 -0.27 34.45 -18.40
CA GLY A 201 0.50 35.60 -17.89
C GLY A 201 1.45 35.41 -16.70
N LYS A 202 1.61 34.21 -16.13
CA LYS A 202 2.65 33.98 -15.08
C LYS A 202 3.84 33.18 -15.62
N PRO A 203 5.10 33.66 -15.41
CA PRO A 203 6.28 32.99 -15.94
C PRO A 203 6.47 31.60 -15.34
N PHE A 204 6.69 30.64 -16.24
CA PHE A 204 6.82 29.21 -16.00
C PHE A 204 8.06 28.91 -15.15
N ARG A 205 7.92 28.38 -13.92
CA ARG A 205 9.06 27.88 -13.13
C ARG A 205 9.35 26.40 -13.50
N PRO A 206 10.56 26.05 -14.00
CA PRO A 206 10.92 24.69 -14.46
C PRO A 206 10.81 23.59 -13.40
N TRP A 207 10.85 23.98 -12.12
CA TRP A 207 10.85 23.09 -10.96
C TRP A 207 9.55 22.28 -10.78
N SER A 208 8.45 22.74 -11.36
CA SER A 208 7.13 22.09 -11.28
C SER A 208 7.07 20.78 -12.08
N LYS A 209 7.60 20.75 -13.31
CA LYS A 209 7.71 19.51 -14.12
C LYS A 209 8.65 18.50 -13.46
N ALA A 210 9.71 19.01 -12.82
CA ALA A 210 10.69 18.16 -12.16
C ALA A 210 10.14 17.46 -10.90
N PHE A 211 9.33 18.20 -10.16
CA PHE A 211 8.64 17.72 -8.97
C PHE A 211 7.47 16.79 -9.31
N LEU A 212 6.76 17.07 -10.40
CA LEU A 212 5.69 16.24 -10.96
C LEU A 212 6.20 14.87 -11.42
N TYR A 213 7.34 14.81 -12.14
CA TYR A 213 7.91 13.50 -12.51
C TYR A 213 8.42 12.76 -11.27
N LYS A 214 9.05 13.44 -10.30
CA LYS A 214 9.52 12.80 -9.06
C LYS A 214 8.38 12.31 -8.17
N LEU A 215 7.26 13.03 -8.15
CA LEU A 215 6.08 12.61 -7.41
C LEU A 215 5.36 11.46 -8.11
N GLY A 216 5.21 11.54 -9.44
CA GLY A 216 4.68 10.47 -10.28
C GLY A 216 5.49 9.17 -10.19
N LEU A 217 6.83 9.29 -10.14
CA LEU A 217 7.74 8.16 -9.98
C LEU A 217 7.60 7.52 -8.59
N VAL A 218 7.50 8.32 -7.52
CA VAL A 218 7.28 7.81 -6.15
C VAL A 218 5.91 7.15 -6.00
N THR A 219 4.85 7.68 -6.63
CA THR A 219 3.54 7.02 -6.64
C THR A 219 3.55 5.74 -7.47
N LEU A 220 4.29 5.70 -8.59
CA LEU A 220 4.46 4.49 -9.39
C LEU A 220 5.25 3.40 -8.64
N ASP A 221 6.34 3.76 -7.96
CA ASP A 221 7.15 2.83 -7.17
C ASP A 221 6.36 2.26 -5.98
N THR A 222 5.50 3.07 -5.34
CA THR A 222 4.68 2.62 -4.21
C THR A 222 3.54 1.71 -4.66
N VAL A 223 2.93 1.99 -5.82
CA VAL A 223 1.90 1.13 -6.44
C VAL A 223 2.51 -0.18 -6.94
N TYR A 224 3.72 -0.14 -7.53
CA TYR A 224 4.44 -1.34 -7.96
C TYR A 224 4.85 -2.22 -6.78
N PHE A 225 5.36 -1.65 -5.68
CA PHE A 225 5.74 -2.42 -4.49
C PHE A 225 4.54 -3.04 -3.77
N GLY A 226 3.39 -2.36 -3.75
CA GLY A 226 2.14 -2.91 -3.18
C GLY A 226 1.55 -4.07 -3.99
N PHE A 227 1.86 -4.15 -5.29
CA PHE A 227 1.34 -5.17 -6.20
C PHE A 227 2.26 -6.39 -6.34
N LEU A 228 3.56 -6.25 -6.08
CA LEU A 228 4.56 -7.34 -6.13
C LEU A 228 4.73 -8.09 -4.81
N GLY A 229 4.11 -7.62 -3.72
CA GLY A 229 4.23 -8.19 -2.38
C GLY A 229 3.11 -9.14 -1.95
N HIS A 230 2.16 -9.46 -2.82
CA HIS A 230 1.02 -10.35 -2.53
C HIS A 230 0.86 -11.45 -3.58
#